data_AF-N9LQZ9-F1
#
_entry.id   AF-N9LQZ9-F1
#
_cell.length_a   1.000
_cell.length_b   1.000
_cell.length_c   1.000
_cell.angle_alpha   90.00
_cell.angle_beta   90.00
_cell.angle_gamma   90.00
#
_symmetry.space_group_name_H-M   'P 1'
#
loop_
_entity.id
_entity.type
_entity.pdbx_description
1 polymer ?
#
loop_
_entity_poly.entity_id
_entity_poly.type
_entity_poly.pdbx_seq_one_letter_code
_entity_poly.pdbx_strand_id
1 'polypeptide(L)'
;MKTQVSPKTVLNLVENVLLSKRNATKVMQGIYLKKSKAEIFIVLGQHKAITIFFKGRTELFLEATRHEDMDDAIYQAKDYLKRIYEILDEVAKR
;
A
#
# COMPACT_ATOMS: atom_id res chain seq x y z
N MET A 1 -5.50 -1.83 30.40
CA MET A 1 -5.70 -1.26 29.04
C MET A 1 -5.25 -2.31 28.03
N LYS A 2 -6.11 -2.73 27.10
CA LYS A 2 -5.64 -3.44 25.90
C LYS A 2 -4.94 -2.42 25.00
N THR A 3 -3.70 -2.67 24.62
CA THR A 3 -2.97 -1.80 23.69
C THR A 3 -3.55 -2.01 22.30
N GLN A 4 -4.24 -1.01 21.76
CA GLN A 4 -4.78 -1.06 20.40
C GLN A 4 -3.65 -1.06 19.36
N VAL A 5 -3.88 -1.74 18.23
CA VAL A 5 -2.95 -1.75 17.10
C VAL A 5 -3.09 -0.46 16.30
N SER A 6 -1.96 0.19 16.07
CA SER A 6 -1.92 1.49 15.40
C SER A 6 -2.16 1.38 13.89
N PRO A 7 -2.70 2.41 13.22
CA PRO A 7 -2.80 2.44 11.76
C PRO A 7 -1.43 2.30 11.06
N LYS A 8 -0.37 2.80 11.70
CA LYS A 8 1.01 2.67 11.21
C LYS A 8 1.42 1.20 11.06
N THR A 9 0.90 0.31 11.90
CA THR A 9 1.17 -1.13 11.81
C THR A 9 0.64 -1.68 10.49
N VAL A 10 -0.57 -1.31 10.08
CA VAL A 10 -1.15 -1.71 8.79
C VAL A 10 -0.28 -1.23 7.63
N LEU A 11 0.13 0.04 7.67
CA LEU A 11 1.00 0.62 6.63
C LEU A 11 2.35 -0.11 6.54
N ASN A 12 2.98 -0.41 7.68
CA ASN A 12 4.25 -1.13 7.73
C ASN A 12 4.10 -2.56 7.18
N LEU A 13 2.98 -3.25 7.46
CA LEU A 13 2.70 -4.57 6.90
C LEU A 13 2.63 -4.52 5.37
N VAL A 14 1.91 -3.53 4.82
CA VAL A 14 1.84 -3.33 3.37
C VAL A 14 3.21 -3.00 2.79
N GLU A 15 3.95 -2.07 3.41
CA GLU A 15 5.29 -1.67 2.96
C GLU A 15 6.22 -2.88 2.89
N ASN A 16 6.28 -3.68 3.95
CA ASN A 16 7.15 -4.85 4.03
C ASN A 16 6.83 -5.88 2.94
N VAL A 17 5.54 -6.14 2.69
CA VAL A 17 5.13 -7.07 1.65
C VAL A 17 5.49 -6.54 0.26
N LEU A 18 5.28 -5.26 -0.02
CA LEU A 18 5.67 -4.65 -1.29
C LEU A 18 7.18 -4.71 -1.50
N LEU A 19 7.98 -4.32 -0.51
CA LEU A 19 9.44 -4.31 -0.59
C LEU A 19 10.07 -5.70 -0.72
N SER A 20 9.36 -6.76 -0.30
CA SER A 20 9.77 -8.14 -0.54
C SER A 20 9.68 -8.56 -2.03
N LYS A 21 9.02 -7.77 -2.88
CA LYS A 21 8.85 -8.11 -4.29
C LYS A 21 10.01 -7.56 -5.13
N ARG A 22 10.50 -8.37 -6.07
CA ARG A 22 11.59 -8.00 -6.98
C ARG A 22 11.26 -6.84 -7.93
N ASN A 23 9.98 -6.58 -8.15
CA ASN A 23 9.48 -5.49 -9.00
C ASN A 23 9.15 -4.21 -8.21
N ALA A 24 9.50 -4.16 -6.92
CA ALA A 24 9.36 -2.98 -6.09
C ALA A 24 10.70 -2.26 -5.94
N THR A 25 10.68 -0.93 -5.94
CA THR A 25 11.86 -0.09 -5.68
C THR A 25 11.50 1.00 -4.68
N LYS A 26 12.18 1.02 -3.53
CA LYS A 26 12.00 2.06 -2.52
C LYS A 26 12.69 3.34 -2.97
N VAL A 27 12.00 4.47 -2.82
CA VAL A 27 12.54 5.82 -2.99
C VAL A 27 12.22 6.64 -1.74
N MET A 28 12.79 7.84 -1.63
CA MET A 28 12.68 8.68 -0.44
C MET A 28 11.23 8.94 0.02
N GLN A 29 10.28 9.02 -0.92
CA GLN A 29 8.89 9.40 -0.63
C GLN A 29 7.88 8.25 -0.83
N GLY A 30 8.33 7.03 -1.17
CA GLY A 30 7.41 5.95 -1.48
C GLY A 30 8.05 4.73 -2.15
N ILE A 31 7.24 3.97 -2.87
CA ILE A 31 7.62 2.74 -3.55
C ILE A 31 7.12 2.80 -5.00
N TYR A 32 8.01 2.55 -5.95
CA TYR A 32 7.60 2.22 -7.31
C TYR A 32 7.34 0.74 -7.43
N LEU A 33 6.22 0.36 -8.05
CA LEU A 33 5.85 -1.03 -8.30
C LEU A 33 5.57 -1.22 -9.79
N LYS A 34 6.35 -2.10 -10.44
CA LYS A 34 6.31 -2.30 -11.89
C LYS A 34 5.57 -3.57 -12.30
N LYS A 35 4.81 -3.52 -13.40
CA LYS A 35 4.27 -4.69 -14.09
C LYS A 35 4.33 -4.47 -15.60
N SER A 36 5.08 -5.30 -16.31
CA SER A 36 5.33 -5.15 -17.75
C SER A 36 5.91 -3.76 -18.08
N LYS A 37 5.19 -2.93 -18.84
CA LYS A 37 5.57 -1.55 -19.17
C LYS A 37 4.93 -0.50 -18.26
N ALA A 38 4.04 -0.91 -17.35
CA ALA A 38 3.37 -0.01 -16.42
C ALA A 38 4.10 0.06 -15.08
N GLU A 39 4.01 1.21 -14.44
CA GLU A 39 4.59 1.50 -13.14
C GLU A 39 3.62 2.38 -12.37
N ILE A 40 3.32 1.98 -11.14
CA ILE A 40 2.60 2.81 -10.17
C ILE A 40 3.56 3.32 -9.11
N PHE A 41 3.28 4.50 -8.59
CA PHE A 41 3.98 5.08 -7.46
C PHE A 41 3.08 5.05 -6.23
N ILE A 42 3.59 4.53 -5.11
CA ILE A 42 2.84 4.29 -3.88
C ILE A 42 3.48 5.13 -2.78
N VAL A 43 2.75 6.11 -2.26
CA VAL A 43 3.16 6.89 -1.09
C VAL A 43 2.53 6.27 0.15
N LEU A 44 3.35 5.90 1.13
CA LEU A 44 2.90 5.36 2.42
C LEU A 44 3.23 6.35 3.53
N GLY A 45 2.27 6.61 4.42
CA GLY A 45 2.55 7.25 5.71
C GLY A 45 2.22 8.73 5.83
N GLN A 46 1.81 9.41 4.74
CA GLN A 46 1.12 10.69 4.91
C GLN A 46 -0.27 10.43 5.49
N HIS A 47 -0.60 11.06 6.61
CA HIS A 47 -1.92 10.99 7.25
C HIS A 47 -2.46 9.57 7.54
N LYS A 48 -1.59 8.60 7.85
CA LYS A 48 -2.01 7.19 8.08
C LYS A 48 -2.63 6.53 6.84
N ALA A 49 -2.29 6.99 5.65
CA ALA A 49 -2.87 6.51 4.40
C ALA A 49 -1.81 5.95 3.42
N ILE A 50 -2.31 5.25 2.42
CA ILE A 50 -1.62 4.86 1.19
C ILE A 50 -2.27 5.60 0.03
N THR A 51 -1.47 6.30 -0.76
CA THR A 51 -1.93 6.91 -2.02
C THR A 51 -1.19 6.29 -3.19
N ILE A 52 -1.94 5.87 -4.21
CA ILE A 52 -1.41 5.26 -5.43
C ILE A 52 -1.55 6.24 -6.58
N PHE A 53 -0.46 6.41 -7.32
CA PHE A 53 -0.37 7.27 -8.49
C PHE A 53 0.00 6.48 -9.73
N PHE A 54 -0.59 6.86 -10.86
CA PHE A 54 -0.20 6.42 -12.19
C PHE A 54 -0.10 7.63 -13.12
N LYS A 55 1.04 7.80 -13.79
CA LYS A 55 1.31 8.94 -14.68
C LYS A 55 0.95 10.31 -14.07
N GLY A 56 1.24 10.49 -12.77
CA GLY A 56 1.00 11.72 -12.02
C GLY A 56 -0.46 11.93 -11.55
N ARG A 57 -1.37 11.00 -11.82
CA ARG A 57 -2.76 11.05 -11.36
C ARG A 57 -2.98 10.11 -10.18
N THR A 58 -3.77 10.52 -9.20
CA THR A 58 -4.22 9.65 -8.11
C THR A 58 -5.20 8.63 -8.65
N GLU A 59 -4.85 7.34 -8.53
CA GLU A 59 -5.73 6.23 -8.90
C GLU A 59 -6.50 5.72 -7.67
N LEU A 60 -5.88 5.76 -6.48
CA LEU A 60 -6.48 5.22 -5.27
C LEU A 60 -5.93 5.87 -3.99
N PHE A 61 -6.81 6.04 -3.01
CA PHE A 61 -6.49 6.47 -1.64
C PHE A 61 -7.07 5.47 -0.64
N LEU A 62 -6.26 5.03 0.32
CA LEU A 62 -6.60 4.03 1.34
C LEU A 62 -6.20 4.56 2.73
N GLU A 63 -7.15 4.75 3.64
CA GLU A 63 -6.89 5.27 4.99
C GLU A 63 -6.95 4.18 6.06
N ALA A 64 -5.82 3.92 6.71
CA ALA A 64 -5.71 2.87 7.72
C ALA A 64 -6.41 3.27 9.03
N THR A 65 -7.06 2.30 9.66
CA THR A 65 -7.79 2.48 10.92
C THR A 65 -7.02 1.88 12.10
N ARG A 66 -7.45 2.23 13.32
CA ARG A 66 -7.03 1.54 14.54
C ARG A 66 -7.78 0.23 14.65
N HIS A 67 -7.13 -0.79 15.21
CA HIS A 67 -7.69 -2.12 15.40
C HIS A 67 -7.54 -2.57 16.85
N GLU A 68 -8.43 -3.45 17.32
CA GLU A 68 -8.35 -4.00 18.68
C GLU A 68 -7.23 -5.03 18.81
N ASP A 69 -6.95 -5.76 17.73
CA ASP A 69 -5.91 -6.78 17.66
C ASP A 69 -5.13 -6.74 16.34
N MET A 70 -4.15 -7.64 16.24
CA MET A 70 -3.24 -7.73 15.10
C MET A 70 -3.87 -8.45 13.90
N ASP A 71 -4.86 -9.32 14.12
CA ASP A 71 -5.49 -10.10 13.05
C ASP A 71 -6.34 -9.19 12.16
N ASP A 72 -7.07 -8.26 12.75
CA ASP A 72 -7.81 -7.21 12.04
C ASP A 72 -6.88 -6.28 11.25
N ALA A 73 -5.73 -5.91 11.83
CA ALA A 73 -4.72 -5.11 11.15
C ALA A 73 -4.12 -5.85 9.94
N ILE A 74 -3.87 -7.17 10.08
CA ILE A 74 -3.42 -8.03 8.99
C ILE A 74 -4.50 -8.13 7.90
N TYR A 75 -5.77 -8.26 8.28
CA TYR A 75 -6.87 -8.32 7.34
C TYR A 75 -6.95 -7.04 6.48
N GLN A 76 -6.89 -5.87 7.11
CA GLN A 76 -6.87 -4.59 6.39
C GLN A 76 -5.64 -4.45 5.49
N ALA A 77 -4.45 -4.89 5.95
CA ALA A 77 -3.24 -4.87 5.12
C ALA A 77 -3.37 -5.77 3.88
N LYS A 78 -4.00 -6.95 4.01
CA LYS A 78 -4.28 -7.86 2.89
C LYS A 78 -5.25 -7.24 1.89
N ASP A 79 -6.31 -6.58 2.35
CA ASP A 79 -7.24 -5.85 1.48
C ASP A 79 -6.51 -4.75 0.69
N TYR A 80 -5.66 -3.97 1.35
CA TYR A 80 -4.89 -2.92 0.69
C TYR A 80 -3.95 -3.46 -0.37
N LEU A 81 -3.23 -4.53 -0.06
CA LEU A 81 -2.36 -5.20 -1.02
C LEU A 81 -3.15 -5.67 -2.25
N LYS A 82 -4.32 -6.29 -2.03
CA LYS A 82 -5.20 -6.73 -3.12
C LYS A 82 -5.56 -5.54 -4.03
N ARG A 83 -6.04 -4.44 -3.46
CA ARG A 83 -6.42 -3.24 -4.22
C ARG A 83 -5.24 -2.58 -4.93
N ILE A 84 -4.04 -2.57 -4.32
CA ILE A 84 -2.81 -2.09 -4.97
C ILE A 84 -2.50 -2.91 -6.22
N TYR A 85 -2.58 -4.24 -6.13
CA TYR A 85 -2.33 -5.12 -7.28
C TYR A 85 -3.44 -5.03 -8.34
N GLU A 86 -4.70 -4.82 -7.95
CA GLU A 86 -5.79 -4.55 -8.89
C GLU A 86 -5.50 -3.29 -9.72
N ILE A 87 -5.10 -2.18 -9.07
CA ILE A 87 -4.68 -0.96 -9.79
C ILE A 87 -3.49 -1.23 -10.71
N LEU A 88 -2.46 -1.94 -10.23
CA LEU A 88 -1.30 -2.30 -11.05
C LEU A 88 -1.70 -3.08 -12.31
N ASP A 89 -2.64 -4.02 -12.15
CA ASP A 89 -3.14 -4.87 -13.23
C ASP A 89 -4.02 -4.11 -14.21
N GLU A 90 -4.82 -3.17 -13.72
CA GLU A 90 -5.62 -2.28 -14.56
C GLU A 90 -4.72 -1.36 -15.39
N VAL A 91 -3.75 -0.69 -14.77
CA VAL A 91 -2.87 0.23 -15.50
C VAL A 91 -1.95 -0.50 -16.49
N ALA A 92 -1.61 -1.76 -16.23
CA ALA A 92 -0.82 -2.58 -17.16
C ALA A 92 -1.59 -2.97 -18.44
N LYS A 93 -2.92 -2.83 -18.44
CA LYS A 93 -3.79 -3.08 -19.61
C LYS A 93 -4.10 -1.81 -20.42
N ARG A 94 -3.77 -0.62 -19.88
CA ARG A 94 -3.99 0.68 -20.53
C ARG A 94 -2.82 1.04 -21.44
#